data_AF-A0AAV6GH27-F1
#
_entry.id   AF-A0AAV6GH27-F1
#
_cell.length_a   1.000
_cell.length_b   1.000
_cell.length_c   1.000
_cell.angle_alpha   90.00
_cell.angle_beta   90.00
_cell.angle_gamma   90.00
#
_symmetry.space_group_name_H-M   'P 1'
#
loop_
_entity.id
_entity.type
_entity.pdbx_description
1 polymer ?
#
loop_
_entity_poly.entity_id
_entity_poly.type
_entity_poly.pdbx_seq_one_letter_code
_entity_poly.pdbx_strand_id
1 'polypeptide(L)'
;MISARFCVLLDYSGGTKVYYAFHTNSSTYEYIDIAFQNKYSHISMLDYNPRDRALYAWNNGHQVLYNVTLFHVIRSEELIRGTHDT
;
A
#
# COMPACT_ATOMS: atom_id res chain seq x y z
N MET A 1 -8.08 -12.79 -3.07
CA MET A 1 -7.84 -11.48 -3.72
C MET A 1 -7.77 -10.43 -2.62
N ILE A 2 -6.60 -9.89 -2.30
CA ILE A 2 -6.54 -8.63 -1.57
C ILE A 2 -6.77 -7.55 -2.62
N SER A 3 -8.03 -7.18 -2.83
CA SER A 3 -8.38 -6.01 -3.63
C SER A 3 -8.15 -4.81 -2.72
N ALA A 4 -6.96 -4.22 -2.79
CA ALA A 4 -6.72 -2.90 -2.23
C ALA A 4 -6.30 -2.03 -3.41
N ARG A 5 -7.22 -1.18 -3.88
CA ARG A 5 -6.88 -0.16 -4.88
C ARG A 5 -6.17 0.97 -4.13
N PHE A 6 -4.86 1.11 -4.36
CA PHE A 6 -4.08 2.22 -3.85
C PHE A 6 -4.06 3.34 -4.90
N CYS A 7 -4.55 4.52 -4.53
CA CYS A 7 -4.43 5.72 -5.36
C CYS A 7 -3.14 6.45 -4.97
N VAL A 8 -2.14 6.44 -5.85
CA VAL A 8 -0.91 7.22 -5.69
C VAL A 8 -1.16 8.63 -6.21
N LEU A 9 -0.96 9.65 -5.37
CA LEU A 9 -0.95 11.05 -5.81
C LEU A 9 0.51 11.51 -5.96
N LEU A 10 0.84 12.05 -7.13
CA LEU A 10 2.16 12.53 -7.51
C LEU A 10 2.26 14.03 -7.24
N ASP A 11 3.38 14.51 -6.70
CA ASP A 11 3.72 15.94 -6.69
C ASP A 11 5.14 16.14 -7.27
N TYR A 12 5.31 17.24 -8.00
CA TYR A 12 6.42 17.57 -8.89
C TYR A 12 7.60 18.28 -8.19
N SER A 13 7.58 18.45 -6.86
CA SER A 13 8.68 19.13 -6.16
C SER A 13 8.92 18.72 -4.69
N GLY A 14 8.04 17.94 -4.08
CA GLY A 14 8.09 17.60 -2.64
C GLY A 14 8.36 16.14 -2.27
N GLY A 15 8.58 15.26 -3.27
CA GLY A 15 8.68 13.82 -3.07
C GLY A 15 7.34 13.10 -3.29
N THR A 16 7.38 11.83 -3.71
CA THR A 16 6.18 11.03 -3.96
C THR A 16 5.72 10.37 -2.65
N LYS A 17 4.40 10.35 -2.42
CA LYS A 17 3.80 9.81 -1.19
C LYS A 17 2.50 9.08 -1.51
N VAL A 18 2.14 8.11 -0.66
CA VAL A 18 0.84 7.43 -0.68
C VAL A 18 0.00 7.99 0.47
N TYR A 19 -1.18 8.53 0.12
CA TYR A 19 -2.03 9.25 1.08
C TYR A 19 -3.30 8.52 1.50
N TYR A 20 -3.72 7.51 0.73
CA TYR A 20 -5.01 6.87 0.96
C TYR A 20 -4.91 5.35 0.80
N ALA A 21 -5.47 4.64 1.77
CA ALA A 21 -5.75 3.23 1.70
C ALA A 21 -7.26 3.00 1.70
N PHE A 22 -7.74 2.11 0.83
CA PHE A 22 -9.15 1.73 0.80
C PHE A 22 -9.29 0.28 1.26
N HIS A 23 -10.04 0.10 2.34
CA HIS A 23 -10.35 -1.20 2.93
C HIS A 23 -11.60 -1.75 2.26
N THR A 24 -11.44 -2.78 1.43
CA THR A 24 -12.57 -3.34 0.65
C THR A 24 -13.53 -4.20 1.46
N ASN A 25 -13.09 -4.76 2.59
CA ASN A 25 -13.93 -5.53 3.50
C ASN A 25 -14.96 -4.64 4.23
N SER A 26 -14.55 -3.44 4.64
CA SER A 26 -15.40 -2.46 5.33
C SER A 26 -15.94 -1.36 4.42
N SER A 27 -15.47 -1.28 3.18
CA SER A 27 -15.75 -0.19 2.24
C SER A 27 -15.40 1.20 2.80
N THR A 28 -14.33 1.28 3.59
CA THR A 28 -13.88 2.53 4.24
C THR A 28 -12.53 2.97 3.70
N TYR A 29 -12.30 4.28 3.67
CA TYR A 29 -10.97 4.84 3.39
C TYR A 29 -10.25 5.23 4.68
N GLU A 30 -8.93 5.21 4.64
CA GLU A 30 -8.04 5.64 5.70
C GLU A 30 -6.98 6.59 5.12
N TYR A 31 -6.69 7.66 5.84
CA TYR A 31 -5.57 8.54 5.50
C TYR A 31 -4.26 7.93 6.00
N ILE A 32 -3.28 7.83 5.12
CA ILE A 32 -1.94 7.34 5.40
C ILE A 32 -0.90 8.38 4.93
N ASP A 33 0.33 8.32 5.43
CA ASP A 33 1.44 9.15 4.92
C ASP A 33 2.68 8.29 4.78
N ILE A 34 2.77 7.58 3.65
CA ILE A 34 3.90 6.71 3.35
C ILE A 34 4.74 7.37 2.26
N ALA A 35 5.99 7.71 2.60
CA ALA A 35 6.96 8.18 1.63
C ALA A 35 7.25 7.08 0.59
N PHE A 36 7.23 7.45 -0.68
CA PHE A 36 7.46 6.56 -1.80
C PHE A 36 8.52 7.15 -2.73
N GLN A 37 9.57 6.39 -3.03
CA GLN A 37 10.65 6.89 -3.88
C GLN A 37 10.33 6.69 -5.36
N ASN A 38 9.97 7.75 -6.06
CA ASN A 38 9.81 7.73 -7.51
C ASN A 38 11.15 8.01 -8.22
N LYS A 39 11.91 6.94 -8.49
CA LYS A 39 13.29 7.04 -9.01
C LYS A 39 13.41 7.73 -10.38
N TYR A 40 12.44 7.53 -11.28
CA TYR A 40 12.48 8.06 -12.66
C TYR A 40 11.32 8.99 -12.99
N SER A 41 10.79 9.67 -11.96
CA SER A 41 9.76 10.73 -11.99
C SER A 41 8.39 10.38 -12.59
N HIS A 42 8.23 9.29 -13.34
CA HIS A 42 6.97 8.95 -14.00
C HIS A 42 6.67 7.45 -14.01
N ILE A 43 5.82 7.03 -13.06
CA ILE A 43 5.33 5.65 -12.94
C ILE A 43 4.05 5.50 -13.74
N SER A 44 4.07 4.62 -14.74
CA SER A 44 2.91 4.30 -15.57
C SER A 44 2.16 3.05 -15.11
N MET A 45 2.82 2.18 -14.33
CA MET A 45 2.25 0.93 -13.83
C MET A 45 2.92 0.54 -12.51
N LEU A 46 2.14 -0.04 -11.60
CA LEU A 46 2.60 -0.51 -10.30
C LEU A 46 1.74 -1.71 -9.85
N ASP A 47 2.34 -2.89 -9.76
CA ASP A 47 1.65 -4.14 -9.40
C ASP A 47 2.31 -4.83 -8.20
N TYR A 48 1.51 -5.31 -7.25
CA TYR A 48 1.98 -6.04 -6.07
C TYR A 48 1.96 -7.55 -6.28
N ASN A 49 3.07 -8.23 -6.01
CA ASN A 49 3.11 -9.69 -5.91
C ASN A 49 3.17 -10.13 -4.44
N PRO A 50 2.12 -10.78 -3.90
CA PRO A 50 2.11 -11.24 -2.51
C PRO A 50 3.10 -12.37 -2.22
N ARG A 51 3.48 -13.17 -3.23
CA ARG A 51 4.47 -14.24 -3.07
C ARG A 51 5.85 -13.66 -2.79
N ASP A 52 6.21 -12.63 -3.53
CA ASP A 52 7.53 -12.01 -3.47
C ASP A 52 7.56 -10.84 -2.47
N ARG A 53 6.39 -10.38 -2.02
CA ARG A 53 6.20 -9.20 -1.15
C ARG A 53 6.89 -7.96 -1.74
N ALA A 54 6.68 -7.74 -3.03
CA ALA A 54 7.31 -6.67 -3.77
C ALA A 54 6.34 -6.02 -4.76
N LEU A 55 6.60 -4.75 -5.08
CA LEU A 55 5.94 -4.00 -6.13
C LEU A 55 6.82 -3.97 -7.38
N TYR A 56 6.24 -4.39 -8.50
CA TYR A 56 6.81 -4.27 -9.82
C TYR A 56 6.29 -2.99 -10.45
N ALA A 57 7.19 -2.09 -10.81
CA ALA A 57 6.85 -0.80 -11.39
C ALA A 57 7.42 -0.66 -12.79
N TRP A 58 6.65 0.01 -13.63
CA TRP A 58 7.11 0.54 -14.90
C TRP A 58 7.30 2.06 -14.69
N ASN A 59 8.56 2.51 -14.63
CA ASN A 59 8.93 3.91 -14.37
C ASN A 59 9.83 4.47 -15.49
N ASN A 60 9.26 5.31 -16.36
CA ASN A 60 9.91 6.04 -17.46
C ASN A 60 11.03 5.29 -18.23
N GLY A 61 10.71 4.29 -19.05
CA GLY A 61 11.73 3.44 -19.70
C GLY A 61 12.49 2.39 -18.83
N HIS A 62 12.33 2.37 -17.49
CA HIS A 62 12.85 1.32 -16.61
C HIS A 62 11.80 0.45 -15.88
N GLN A 63 12.05 -0.88 -15.85
CA GLN A 63 11.44 -1.80 -14.90
C GLN A 63 12.12 -1.65 -13.52
N VAL A 64 11.34 -1.44 -12.46
CA VAL A 64 11.83 -1.21 -11.10
C VAL A 64 11.12 -2.13 -10.11
N LEU A 65 11.85 -2.63 -9.13
CA LEU A 65 11.33 -3.46 -8.04
C LEU A 65 11.44 -2.70 -6.71
N TYR A 66 10.34 -2.64 -5.96
CA TYR A 66 10.33 -2.10 -4.59
C TYR A 66 9.95 -3.20 -3.61
N ASN A 67 10.78 -3.44 -2.59
CA ASN A 67 10.45 -4.37 -1.52
C ASN A 67 9.38 -3.77 -0.60
N VAL A 68 8.40 -4.56 -0.21
CA VAL A 68 7.30 -4.14 0.67
C VAL A 68 7.45 -4.83 2.01
N THR A 69 7.43 -4.03 3.08
CA THR A 69 7.28 -4.56 4.44
C THR A 69 5.84 -4.39 4.86
N LEU A 70 5.17 -5.48 5.20
CA LEU A 70 3.79 -5.47 5.68
C LEU A 70 3.78 -5.61 7.21
N PHE A 71 3.00 -4.78 7.89
CA PHE A 71 2.76 -4.91 9.32
C PHE A 71 1.31 -5.34 9.54
N HIS A 72 1.13 -6.36 10.37
CA HIS A 72 -0.19 -6.79 10.82
C HIS A 72 -0.54 -6.03 12.09
N VAL A 73 -1.47 -5.09 12.01
CA VAL A 73 -1.94 -4.33 13.19
C VAL A 73 -3.17 -5.04 13.76
N ILE A 74 -3.00 -5.68 14.92
CA ILE A 74 -4.10 -6.30 15.66
C ILE A 74 -4.79 -5.21 16.48
N ARG A 75 -6.08 -4.99 16.26
CA ARG A 75 -6.87 -4.06 17.08
C ARG A 75 -7.37 -4.79 18.33
N SER A 76 -7.25 -4.15 19.48
CA SER A 76 -7.59 -4.73 20.80
C SER A 76 -9.03 -5.25 20.89
N GLU A 77 -9.95 -4.70 20.12
CA GLU A 77 -11.36 -5.13 20.05
C GLU A 77 -11.55 -6.56 19.54
N GLU A 78 -10.65 -7.02 18.67
CA GLU A 78 -10.67 -8.37 18.10
C GLU A 78 -10.09 -9.40 19.09
N LEU A 79 -9.12 -9.00 19.90
CA LEU A 79 -8.58 -9.78 21.01
C LEU A 79 -9.66 -10.05 22.08
N ILE A 80 -10.45 -9.03 22.41
CA ILE A 80 -11.48 -9.10 23.48
C ILE A 80 -12.67 -9.99 23.07
N ARG A 81 -13.00 -10.03 21.78
CA ARG A 81 -14.05 -10.93 21.25
C ARG A 81 -13.65 -12.40 21.29
N GLY A 82 -12.36 -12.71 21.20
CA GLY A 82 -11.86 -14.09 21.30
C GLY A 82 -11.87 -14.70 22.71
N THR A 83 -12.03 -13.89 23.77
CA THR A 83 -12.02 -14.35 25.17
C THR A 83 -13.41 -14.54 25.79
N HIS A 84 -14.50 -14.29 25.05
CA HIS A 84 -15.88 -14.44 25.56
C HIS A 84 -16.58 -15.72 25.07
N ASP A 85 -15.96 -16.50 24.18
CA ASP A 85 -16.50 -17.76 23.64
C ASP A 85 -15.78 -19.00 24.23
N THR A 86 -15.66 -19.06 25.57
CA THR A 86 -15.26 -20.28 26.33
C THR A 86 -16.12 -20.46 27.56
#